data_AF-A0A5A7RVQ9-F1
#
_entry.id   AF-A0A5A7RVQ9-F1
#
_cell.length_a   1.000
_cell.length_b   1.000
_cell.length_c   1.000
_cell.angle_alpha   90.00
_cell.angle_beta   90.00
_cell.angle_gamma   90.00
#
_symmetry.space_group_name_H-M   'P 1'
#
loop_
_entity.id
_entity.type
_entity.pdbx_description
1 polymer ?
#
loop_
_entity_poly.entity_id
_entity_poly.type
_entity_poly.pdbx_seq_one_letter_code
_entity_poly.pdbx_strand_id
1 'polypeptide(L)'
;MEITACPKCGSTRIFQGRLKEGVLTGFFDNYVCRDCGYHGSPIIFDDVENYKNFLKELEQNKEIYYKKDDMKSVQTTSLSDKEKKCVTDFLKENEEDYKYIDKKFMKNTAMSLGFVLFVTGILVIFLSFYHTILLLLAGVALFVIGFFGPIEEDLKKRKYRKKLEILPRIAGVILVINALVNGFLYSFMLLSFVFVDVNQFYLIGLFIVELVFCLFLFVTGVFALLRRRWGFAVLGSILGLFLLPVFYVPNIISFVGLVLIVFSRFVFKK
;
A
#
# COMPACT_ATOMS: atom_id res chain seq x y z
N MET A 1 42.55 26.87 1.09
CA MET A 1 41.66 26.72 -0.09
C MET A 1 41.06 25.35 0.06
N GLU A 2 39.74 25.23 0.15
CA GLU A 2 39.10 23.93 0.34
C GLU A 2 39.10 23.14 -0.98
N ILE A 3 39.60 21.91 -0.94
CA ILE A 3 39.63 20.99 -2.08
C ILE A 3 38.68 19.83 -1.79
N THR A 4 37.62 19.70 -2.58
CA THR A 4 36.64 18.62 -2.48
C THR A 4 36.99 17.53 -3.48
N ALA A 5 37.30 16.32 -3.01
CA ALA A 5 37.78 15.22 -3.84
C ALA A 5 37.03 13.90 -3.59
N CYS A 6 36.98 13.06 -4.63
CA CYS A 6 36.31 11.78 -4.59
C CYS A 6 37.17 10.78 -3.79
N PRO A 7 36.60 10.07 -2.79
CA PRO A 7 37.35 9.11 -1.98
C PRO A 7 37.87 7.92 -2.81
N LYS A 8 37.22 7.61 -3.93
CA LYS A 8 37.55 6.43 -4.75
C LYS A 8 38.63 6.69 -5.80
N CYS A 9 38.61 7.86 -6.43
CA CYS A 9 39.50 8.15 -7.56
C CYS A 9 40.30 9.44 -7.43
N GLY A 10 40.08 10.22 -6.37
CA GLY A 10 40.76 11.51 -6.15
C GLY A 10 40.29 12.65 -7.05
N SER A 11 39.33 12.42 -7.95
CA SER A 11 38.80 13.46 -8.83
C SER A 11 38.06 14.54 -8.04
N THR A 12 38.28 15.80 -8.41
CA THR A 12 37.57 16.97 -7.87
C THR A 12 36.26 17.27 -8.62
N ARG A 13 35.93 16.48 -9.65
CA ARG A 13 34.71 16.63 -10.46
C ARG A 13 33.51 15.95 -9.81
N ILE A 14 33.06 16.54 -8.70
CA ILE A 14 31.95 16.04 -7.88
C ILE A 14 30.80 17.04 -7.94
N PHE A 15 29.59 16.53 -8.14
CA PHE A 15 28.40 17.34 -8.32
C PHE A 15 27.23 16.76 -7.53
N GLN A 16 26.29 17.61 -7.13
CA GLN A 16 25.03 17.16 -6.56
C GLN A 16 24.17 16.56 -7.69
N GLY A 17 23.78 15.30 -7.54
CA GLY A 17 23.04 14.57 -8.59
C GLY A 17 21.73 15.27 -8.94
N ARG A 18 21.41 15.38 -10.24
CA ARG A 18 20.15 15.99 -10.72
C ARG A 18 19.11 14.91 -11.04
N LEU A 19 17.82 15.27 -11.03
CA LEU A 19 16.69 14.38 -11.33
C LEU A 19 16.82 13.56 -12.64
N LYS A 20 17.54 14.07 -13.65
CA LYS A 20 17.80 13.34 -14.91
C LYS A 20 18.71 12.11 -14.74
N GLU A 21 19.47 12.04 -13.66
CA GLU A 21 20.42 10.96 -13.36
C GLU A 21 19.79 9.90 -12.44
N GLY A 22 18.45 9.94 -12.25
CA GLY A 22 17.72 8.95 -11.44
C GLY A 22 17.81 9.18 -9.93
N VAL A 23 18.36 10.32 -9.50
CA VAL A 23 18.52 10.65 -8.07
C VAL A 23 17.40 11.59 -7.62
N LEU A 24 16.57 11.13 -6.67
CA LEU A 24 15.53 11.93 -6.03
C LEU A 24 16.22 13.00 -5.15
N THR A 25 16.23 14.24 -5.64
CA THR A 25 16.73 15.39 -4.89
C THR A 25 15.71 15.76 -3.82
N GLY A 26 16.10 15.70 -2.54
CA GLY A 26 15.22 16.17 -1.47
C GLY A 26 15.53 15.68 -0.05
N PHE A 27 16.28 14.58 0.13
CA PHE A 27 16.42 14.02 1.49
C PHE A 27 17.83 13.69 1.99
N PHE A 28 18.88 13.59 1.15
CA PHE A 28 20.27 13.39 1.62
C PHE A 28 21.29 13.96 0.61
N ASP A 29 22.46 14.38 1.10
CA ASP A 29 23.59 14.95 0.35
C ASP A 29 24.20 13.94 -0.65
N ASN A 30 23.51 13.72 -1.76
CA ASN A 30 23.90 12.73 -2.77
C ASN A 30 24.83 13.35 -3.81
N TYR A 31 26.13 13.40 -3.48
CA TYR A 31 27.20 13.79 -4.40
C TYR A 31 27.60 12.61 -5.30
N VAL A 32 27.86 12.91 -6.57
CA VAL A 32 28.26 11.95 -7.60
C VAL A 32 29.56 12.38 -8.27
N CYS A 33 30.53 11.47 -8.34
CA CYS A 33 31.78 11.68 -9.08
C CYS A 33 31.58 11.36 -10.56
N ARG A 34 31.88 12.32 -11.45
CA ARG A 34 31.73 12.14 -12.91
C ARG A 34 32.71 11.10 -13.49
N ASP A 35 33.85 10.89 -12.83
CA ASP A 35 34.93 10.10 -13.42
C ASP A 35 34.85 8.61 -13.08
N CYS A 36 34.33 8.27 -11.90
CA CYS A 36 34.24 6.87 -11.46
C CYS A 36 32.83 6.43 -11.05
N GLY A 37 31.83 7.32 -11.13
CA GLY A 37 30.45 7.02 -10.75
C GLY A 37 30.25 6.79 -9.25
N TYR A 38 31.19 7.21 -8.40
CA TYR A 38 31.04 7.08 -6.96
C TYR A 38 29.87 7.94 -6.45
N HIS A 39 28.97 7.34 -5.67
CA HIS A 39 27.86 7.98 -4.98
C HIS A 39 28.15 8.02 -3.48
N GLY A 40 28.21 9.23 -2.90
CA GLY A 40 28.46 9.40 -1.47
C GLY A 40 29.14 10.71 -1.14
N SER A 41 29.35 10.98 0.15
CA SER A 41 29.95 12.22 0.63
C SER A 41 31.41 12.35 0.15
N PRO A 42 31.82 13.52 -0.39
CA PRO A 42 33.20 13.75 -0.78
C PRO A 42 34.09 14.00 0.44
N ILE A 43 35.40 13.82 0.26
CA ILE A 43 36.39 14.23 1.26
C ILE A 43 36.78 15.69 0.98
N ILE A 44 36.79 16.51 2.02
CA ILE A 44 37.18 17.92 1.95
C ILE A 44 38.56 18.05 2.60
N PHE A 45 39.49 18.65 1.88
CA PHE A 45 40.85 18.92 2.34
C PHE A 45 41.06 20.43 2.48
N ASP A 46 41.56 20.86 3.64
CA ASP A 46 41.83 22.27 3.91
C ASP A 46 43.13 22.77 3.26
N ASP A 47 44.04 21.83 2.94
CA ASP A 47 45.37 22.09 2.42
C ASP A 47 45.77 21.19 1.23
N VAL A 48 46.57 21.75 0.33
CA VAL A 48 47.03 21.11 -0.91
C VAL A 48 47.97 19.93 -0.62
N GLU A 49 48.78 20.02 0.44
CA GLU A 49 49.74 18.99 0.81
C GLU A 49 49.04 17.71 1.28
N ASN A 50 47.97 17.85 2.07
CA ASN A 50 47.11 16.73 2.48
C ASN A 50 46.43 16.05 1.29
N TYR A 51 45.93 16.84 0.33
CA TYR A 51 45.36 16.29 -0.90
C TYR A 51 46.40 15.52 -1.74
N LYS A 52 47.63 16.03 -1.85
CA LYS A 52 48.72 15.34 -2.56
C LYS A 52 49.12 14.04 -1.87
N ASN A 53 49.17 14.02 -0.54
CA ASN A 53 49.47 12.80 0.22
C ASN A 53 48.38 11.75 0.02
N PHE A 54 47.11 12.16 0.03
CA PHE A 54 45.98 11.29 -0.30
C PHE A 54 46.08 10.68 -1.72
N LEU A 55 46.47 11.47 -2.73
CA LEU A 55 46.66 10.93 -4.09
C LEU A 55 47.79 9.89 -4.16
N LYS A 56 48.89 10.12 -3.44
CA LYS A 56 50.00 9.16 -3.36
C LYS A 56 49.57 7.85 -2.67
N GLU A 57 48.81 7.94 -1.59
CA GLU A 57 48.26 6.78 -0.89
C GLU A 57 47.28 5.99 -1.77
N LEU A 58 46.46 6.68 -2.59
CA LEU A 58 45.57 6.04 -3.56
C LEU A 58 46.34 5.28 -4.64
N GLU A 59 47.46 5.82 -5.12
CA GLU A 59 48.32 5.16 -6.11
C GLU A 59 49.04 3.94 -5.51
N GLN A 60 49.60 4.07 -4.30
CA GLN A 60 50.25 2.97 -3.60
C GLN A 60 49.27 1.83 -3.27
N ASN A 61 48.04 2.16 -2.86
CA ASN A 61 47.01 1.15 -2.58
C ASN A 61 46.51 0.44 -3.85
N LYS A 62 46.54 1.10 -5.02
CA LYS A 62 46.25 0.42 -6.30
C LYS A 62 47.31 -0.63 -6.60
N GLU A 63 48.59 -0.33 -6.42
CA GLU A 63 49.67 -1.31 -6.65
C GLU A 63 49.62 -2.49 -5.66
N ILE A 64 49.23 -2.25 -4.40
CA ILE A 64 49.05 -3.32 -3.41
C ILE A 64 47.86 -4.22 -3.75
N TYR A 65 46.77 -3.67 -4.30
CA TYR A 65 45.63 -4.47 -4.77
C TYR A 65 46.01 -5.36 -5.96
N TYR A 66 46.79 -4.86 -6.91
CA TYR A 66 47.26 -5.65 -8.05
C TYR A 66 48.28 -6.72 -7.68
N LYS A 67 48.94 -6.63 -6.52
CA LYS A 67 49.93 -7.62 -6.05
C LYS A 67 49.34 -8.72 -5.15
N LYS A 68 48.07 -8.62 -4.77
CA LYS A 68 47.39 -9.55 -3.85
C LYS A 68 46.44 -10.54 -4.54
N ASP A 69 46.29 -10.44 -5.86
CA ASP A 69 45.40 -11.28 -6.67
C ASP A 69 46.11 -12.45 -7.38
N ASP A 70 47.33 -12.84 -6.95
CA ASP A 70 47.93 -14.13 -7.31
C ASP A 70 47.43 -15.30 -6.43
N MET A 71 46.23 -15.19 -5.85
CA MET A 71 45.54 -16.36 -5.30
C MET A 71 44.00 -16.24 -5.39
N LYS A 72 43.45 -16.92 -6.41
CA LYS A 72 42.03 -17.23 -6.65
C LYS A 72 41.09 -16.03 -6.84
N SER A 73 41.31 -15.26 -7.90
CA SER A 73 40.19 -14.76 -8.71
C SER A 73 40.19 -15.51 -10.04
N VAL A 74 39.07 -16.16 -10.33
CA VAL A 74 38.76 -16.68 -11.65
C VAL A 74 38.89 -15.52 -12.61
N GLN A 75 39.88 -15.60 -13.50
CA GLN A 75 40.00 -14.72 -14.65
C GLN A 75 38.62 -14.61 -15.30
N THR A 76 38.10 -13.39 -15.40
CA THR A 76 37.25 -12.99 -16.52
C THR A 76 38.12 -13.02 -17.77
N THR A 77 38.54 -14.23 -18.19
CA THR A 77 38.62 -14.55 -19.60
C THR A 77 37.30 -14.10 -20.19
N SER A 78 37.38 -13.22 -21.19
CA SER A 78 36.32 -12.87 -22.12
C SER A 78 35.20 -13.90 -22.10
N LEU A 79 34.14 -13.64 -21.32
CA LEU A 79 32.99 -14.55 -21.29
C LEU A 79 32.57 -14.74 -22.75
N SER A 80 32.54 -15.99 -23.18
CA SER A 80 31.93 -16.37 -24.45
C SER A 80 30.54 -15.73 -24.50
N ASP A 81 30.10 -15.27 -25.67
CA ASP A 81 28.79 -14.64 -25.85
C ASP A 81 27.64 -15.48 -25.26
N LYS A 82 27.85 -16.79 -25.13
CA LYS A 82 26.94 -17.75 -24.50
C LYS A 82 26.75 -17.56 -22.98
N GLU A 83 27.80 -17.21 -22.25
CA GLU A 83 27.75 -17.03 -20.78
C GLU A 83 27.20 -15.65 -20.41
N LYS A 84 27.54 -14.61 -21.17
CA LYS A 84 26.90 -13.28 -21.02
C LYS A 84 25.40 -13.35 -21.28
N LYS A 85 24.99 -14.16 -22.26
CA LYS A 85 23.59 -14.43 -22.56
C LYS A 85 22.88 -15.12 -21.40
N CYS A 86 23.51 -16.11 -20.76
CA CYS A 86 22.93 -16.81 -19.61
C CYS A 86 22.68 -15.87 -18.40
N VAL A 87 23.66 -15.00 -18.08
CA VAL A 87 23.50 -14.04 -16.98
C VAL A 87 22.45 -12.97 -17.30
N THR A 88 22.40 -12.49 -18.55
CA THR A 88 21.38 -11.51 -18.96
C THR A 88 19.99 -12.10 -19.06
N ASP A 89 19.85 -13.37 -19.47
CA ASP A 89 18.57 -14.07 -19.47
C ASP A 89 18.07 -14.30 -18.04
N PHE A 90 18.94 -14.65 -17.08
CA PHE A 90 18.57 -14.78 -15.66
C PHE A 90 18.17 -13.45 -15.00
N LEU A 91 18.85 -12.35 -15.35
CA LEU A 91 18.47 -11.02 -14.87
C LEU A 91 17.13 -10.55 -15.45
N LYS A 92 16.89 -10.82 -16.75
CA LYS A 92 15.60 -10.51 -17.39
C LYS A 92 14.46 -11.34 -16.80
N GLU A 93 14.69 -12.61 -16.50
CA GLU A 93 13.69 -13.49 -15.88
C GLU A 93 13.26 -12.96 -14.51
N ASN A 94 14.21 -12.54 -13.66
CA ASN A 94 13.89 -11.92 -12.38
C ASN A 94 13.20 -10.56 -12.53
N GLU A 95 13.64 -9.72 -13.48
CA GLU A 95 13.03 -8.41 -13.72
C GLU A 95 11.58 -8.53 -14.22
N GLU A 96 11.30 -9.54 -15.06
CA GLU A 96 9.94 -9.87 -15.51
C GLU A 96 9.05 -10.35 -14.35
N ASP A 97 9.59 -11.14 -13.42
CA ASP A 97 8.87 -11.59 -12.23
C ASP A 97 8.50 -10.42 -11.30
N TYR A 98 9.42 -9.49 -11.04
CA TYR A 98 9.10 -8.28 -10.26
C TYR A 98 8.04 -7.42 -10.96
N LYS A 99 8.17 -7.23 -12.27
CA LYS A 99 7.21 -6.45 -13.07
C LYS A 99 5.84 -7.12 -13.13
N TYR A 100 5.79 -8.45 -13.13
CA TYR A 100 4.56 -9.23 -13.03
C TYR A 100 3.90 -9.06 -11.66
N ILE A 101 4.68 -9.16 -10.56
CA ILE A 101 4.18 -8.95 -9.21
C ILE A 101 3.64 -7.54 -9.05
N ASP A 102 4.36 -6.50 -9.48
CA ASP A 102 3.93 -5.10 -9.37
C ASP A 102 2.64 -4.82 -10.16
N LYS A 103 2.55 -5.39 -11.37
CA LYS A 103 1.36 -5.29 -12.21
C LYS A 103 0.17 -6.05 -11.62
N LYS A 104 0.40 -7.16 -10.90
CA LYS A 104 -0.63 -7.90 -10.16
C LYS A 104 -1.06 -7.14 -8.90
N PHE A 105 -0.11 -6.52 -8.21
CA PHE A 105 -0.28 -5.76 -6.96
C PHE A 105 -1.15 -4.51 -7.18
N MET A 106 -0.84 -3.72 -8.21
CA MET A 106 -1.57 -2.48 -8.52
C MET A 106 -2.96 -2.71 -9.15
N LYS A 107 -3.19 -3.90 -9.74
CA LYS A 107 -4.43 -4.17 -10.48
C LYS A 107 -5.53 -4.75 -9.59
N ASN A 108 -5.19 -5.43 -8.49
CA ASN A 108 -6.19 -6.11 -7.67
C ASN A 108 -6.85 -5.16 -6.65
N THR A 109 -8.08 -4.73 -6.95
CA THR A 109 -8.79 -3.71 -6.16
C THR A 109 -9.14 -4.16 -4.74
N ALA A 110 -9.24 -5.47 -4.49
CA ALA A 110 -9.40 -5.99 -3.13
C ALA A 110 -8.16 -5.71 -2.26
N MET A 111 -6.97 -5.86 -2.84
CA MET A 111 -5.70 -5.66 -2.16
C MET A 111 -5.45 -4.19 -1.85
N SER A 112 -5.70 -3.29 -2.82
CA SER A 112 -5.57 -1.85 -2.60
C SER A 112 -6.57 -1.34 -1.56
N LEU A 113 -7.82 -1.83 -1.60
CA LEU A 113 -8.82 -1.46 -0.59
C LEU A 113 -8.46 -2.02 0.79
N GLY A 114 -7.93 -3.25 0.85
CA GLY A 114 -7.42 -3.85 2.09
C GLY A 114 -6.28 -3.04 2.70
N PHE A 115 -5.33 -2.60 1.88
CA PHE A 115 -4.23 -1.74 2.32
C PHE A 115 -4.72 -0.38 2.84
N VAL A 116 -5.65 0.27 2.14
CA VAL A 116 -6.24 1.53 2.59
C VAL A 116 -6.95 1.36 3.94
N LEU A 117 -7.73 0.29 4.12
CA LEU A 117 -8.41 0.01 5.39
C LEU A 117 -7.42 -0.31 6.52
N PHE A 118 -6.34 -1.01 6.23
CA PHE A 118 -5.28 -1.28 7.20
C PHE A 118 -4.60 0.00 7.68
N VAL A 119 -4.18 0.87 6.76
CA VAL A 119 -3.57 2.17 7.10
C VAL A 119 -4.57 3.07 7.85
N THR A 120 -5.83 3.08 7.42
CA THR A 120 -6.90 3.83 8.12
C THR A 120 -7.11 3.30 9.53
N GLY A 121 -7.08 1.97 9.72
CA GLY A 121 -7.15 1.35 11.04
C GLY A 121 -6.03 1.84 11.97
N ILE A 122 -4.79 1.87 11.50
CA ILE A 122 -3.63 2.39 12.25
C ILE A 122 -3.83 3.86 12.63
N LEU A 123 -4.35 4.69 11.73
CA LEU A 123 -4.57 6.12 12.00
C LEU A 123 -5.67 6.36 13.03
N VAL A 124 -6.68 5.48 13.08
CA VAL A 124 -7.85 5.61 13.97
C VAL A 124 -7.60 4.99 15.37
N ILE A 125 -6.41 4.43 15.63
CA ILE A 125 -6.07 3.75 16.91
C ILE A 125 -6.35 4.58 18.15
N PHE A 126 -6.20 5.91 18.05
CA PHE A 126 -6.40 6.84 19.16
C PHE A 126 -7.87 7.25 19.37
N LEU A 127 -8.75 7.03 18.39
CA LEU A 127 -10.18 7.37 18.51
C LEU A 127 -10.99 6.23 19.13
N SER A 128 -10.77 5.00 18.68
CA SER A 128 -11.54 3.86 19.18
C SER A 128 -10.80 2.55 18.94
N PHE A 129 -10.26 1.98 20.02
CA PHE A 129 -9.53 0.72 19.99
C PHE A 129 -10.33 -0.41 19.32
N TYR A 130 -11.65 -0.44 19.54
CA TYR A 130 -12.54 -1.44 18.95
C TYR A 130 -12.63 -1.32 17.42
N HIS A 131 -12.91 -0.12 16.91
CA HIS A 131 -13.02 0.12 15.47
C HIS A 131 -11.69 -0.14 14.77
N THR A 132 -10.57 0.16 15.44
CA THR A 132 -9.24 -0.13 14.92
C THR A 132 -9.01 -1.62 14.72
N ILE A 133 -9.32 -2.47 15.72
CA ILE A 133 -9.18 -3.93 15.56
C ILE A 133 -10.02 -4.41 14.38
N LEU A 134 -11.26 -3.94 14.26
CA LEU A 134 -12.17 -4.36 13.20
C LEU A 134 -11.66 -3.94 11.81
N LEU A 135 -11.17 -2.70 11.66
CA LEU A 135 -10.58 -2.19 10.41
C LEU A 135 -9.29 -2.92 10.04
N LEU A 136 -8.44 -3.23 11.02
CA LEU A 136 -7.23 -4.01 10.80
C LEU A 136 -7.56 -5.43 10.33
N LEU A 137 -8.50 -6.11 11.00
CA LEU A 137 -8.96 -7.43 10.58
C LEU A 137 -9.58 -7.41 9.19
N ALA A 138 -10.40 -6.40 8.89
CA ALA A 138 -11.00 -6.25 7.57
C ALA A 138 -9.94 -5.97 6.49
N GLY A 139 -8.97 -5.11 6.79
CA GLY A 139 -7.83 -4.81 5.93
C GLY A 139 -6.99 -6.04 5.63
N VAL A 140 -6.60 -6.80 6.67
CA VAL A 140 -5.85 -8.05 6.54
C VAL A 140 -6.63 -9.09 5.74
N ALA A 141 -7.92 -9.28 6.03
CA ALA A 141 -8.74 -10.25 5.31
C ALA A 141 -8.84 -9.90 3.81
N LEU A 142 -9.08 -8.64 3.47
CA LEU A 142 -9.10 -8.20 2.07
C LEU A 142 -7.73 -8.27 1.40
N PHE A 143 -6.65 -8.04 2.16
CA PHE A 143 -5.28 -8.20 1.66
C PHE A 143 -4.98 -9.66 1.33
N VAL A 144 -5.30 -10.60 2.24
CA VAL A 144 -5.16 -12.04 2.04
C VAL A 144 -6.01 -12.52 0.86
N ILE A 145 -7.27 -12.08 0.76
CA ILE A 145 -8.14 -12.37 -0.38
C ILE A 145 -7.58 -11.77 -1.66
N GLY A 146 -7.00 -10.58 -1.63
CA GLY A 146 -6.35 -9.97 -2.80
C GLY A 146 -5.09 -10.71 -3.24
N PHE A 147 -4.34 -11.27 -2.30
CA PHE A 147 -3.07 -11.96 -2.55
C PHE A 147 -3.27 -13.41 -3.05
N PHE A 148 -4.09 -14.19 -2.34
CA PHE A 148 -4.35 -15.60 -2.64
C PHE A 148 -5.61 -15.83 -3.50
N GLY A 149 -6.47 -14.82 -3.60
CA GLY A 149 -7.74 -14.96 -4.31
C GLY A 149 -7.58 -15.04 -5.83
N PRO A 150 -8.64 -15.50 -6.51
CA PRO A 150 -8.65 -15.66 -7.96
C PRO A 150 -8.46 -14.31 -8.67
N ILE A 151 -7.70 -14.34 -9.75
CA ILE A 151 -7.42 -13.16 -10.58
C ILE A 151 -8.75 -12.66 -11.18
N GLU A 152 -8.96 -11.33 -11.19
CA GLU A 152 -10.20 -10.73 -11.69
C GLU A 152 -10.54 -11.15 -13.14
N GLU A 153 -9.52 -11.48 -13.94
CA GLU A 153 -9.66 -11.99 -15.31
C GLU A 153 -10.29 -13.39 -15.35
N ASP A 154 -9.99 -14.26 -14.37
CA ASP A 154 -10.60 -15.58 -14.26
C ASP A 154 -12.06 -15.50 -13.81
N LEU A 155 -12.38 -14.56 -12.91
CA LEU A 155 -13.74 -14.32 -12.43
C LEU A 155 -14.67 -13.76 -13.52
N LYS A 156 -14.10 -13.08 -14.53
CA LYS A 156 -14.86 -12.57 -15.70
C LYS A 156 -15.30 -13.67 -16.67
N LYS A 157 -14.75 -14.89 -16.59
CA LYS A 157 -15.18 -16.00 -17.45
C LYS A 157 -16.68 -16.27 -17.26
N ARG A 158 -17.42 -16.46 -18.36
CA ARG A 158 -18.91 -16.56 -18.36
C ARG A 158 -19.46 -17.59 -17.36
N LYS A 159 -18.74 -18.70 -17.14
CA LYS A 159 -19.13 -19.77 -16.20
C LYS A 159 -19.23 -19.29 -14.75
N TYR A 160 -18.28 -18.47 -14.31
CA TYR A 160 -18.24 -17.94 -12.93
C TYR A 160 -19.12 -16.71 -12.77
N ARG A 161 -19.22 -15.86 -13.81
CA ARG A 161 -20.05 -14.66 -13.79
C ARG A 161 -21.50 -14.94 -13.36
N LYS A 162 -22.15 -15.96 -13.92
CA LYS A 162 -23.56 -16.27 -13.58
C LYS A 162 -23.75 -16.61 -12.10
N LYS A 163 -22.81 -17.34 -11.49
CA LYS A 163 -22.85 -17.64 -10.04
C LYS A 163 -22.58 -16.38 -9.21
N LEU A 164 -21.70 -15.52 -9.69
CA LEU A 164 -21.27 -14.30 -9.00
C LEU A 164 -22.29 -13.16 -9.10
N GLU A 165 -23.26 -13.24 -10.00
CA GLU A 165 -24.32 -12.24 -10.14
C GLU A 165 -25.26 -12.13 -8.93
N ILE A 166 -25.35 -13.18 -8.12
CA ILE A 166 -26.20 -13.23 -6.93
C ILE A 166 -25.52 -12.55 -5.74
N LEU A 167 -24.18 -12.55 -5.67
CA LEU A 167 -23.42 -12.01 -4.52
C LEU A 167 -23.73 -10.54 -4.20
N PRO A 168 -23.76 -9.59 -5.16
CA PRO A 168 -24.13 -8.21 -4.88
C PRO A 168 -25.54 -8.08 -4.28
N ARG A 169 -26.47 -8.95 -4.70
CA ARG A 169 -27.84 -8.93 -4.19
C ARG A 169 -27.88 -9.42 -2.76
N ILE A 170 -27.19 -10.52 -2.45
CA ILE A 170 -27.07 -11.03 -1.07
C ILE A 170 -26.47 -9.94 -0.19
N ALA A 171 -25.34 -9.34 -0.61
CA ALA A 171 -24.71 -8.26 0.14
C ALA A 171 -25.66 -7.08 0.35
N GLY A 172 -26.37 -6.65 -0.69
CA GLY A 172 -27.34 -5.56 -0.59
C GLY A 172 -28.51 -5.85 0.34
N VAL A 173 -29.10 -7.05 0.30
CA VAL A 173 -30.18 -7.46 1.22
C VAL A 173 -29.67 -7.40 2.66
N ILE A 174 -28.49 -7.99 2.89
CA ILE A 174 -27.87 -8.05 4.21
C ILE A 174 -27.62 -6.63 4.76
N LEU A 175 -27.08 -5.72 3.95
CA LEU A 175 -26.83 -4.32 4.36
C LEU A 175 -28.13 -3.55 4.64
N VAL A 176 -29.18 -3.76 3.82
CA VAL A 176 -30.49 -3.14 4.04
C VAL A 176 -31.13 -3.63 5.32
N ILE A 177 -31.10 -4.94 5.60
CA ILE A 177 -31.59 -5.50 6.87
C ILE A 177 -30.79 -4.91 8.03
N ASN A 178 -29.46 -4.83 7.90
CA ASN A 178 -28.61 -4.25 8.92
C ASN A 178 -28.97 -2.79 9.22
N ALA A 179 -29.19 -1.99 8.18
CA ALA A 179 -29.59 -0.59 8.32
C ALA A 179 -30.96 -0.44 9.00
N LEU A 180 -31.93 -1.29 8.66
CA LEU A 180 -33.27 -1.25 9.27
C LEU A 180 -33.24 -1.66 10.74
N VAL A 181 -32.51 -2.73 11.08
CA VAL A 181 -32.39 -3.21 12.46
C VAL A 181 -31.70 -2.17 13.33
N ASN A 182 -30.55 -1.64 12.91
CA ASN A 182 -29.85 -0.61 13.69
C ASN A 182 -30.62 0.71 13.72
N GLY A 183 -31.22 1.13 12.60
CA GLY A 183 -32.05 2.32 12.55
C GLY A 183 -33.21 2.24 13.54
N PHE A 184 -33.87 1.08 13.66
CA PHE A 184 -34.89 0.85 14.67
C PHE A 184 -34.33 0.92 16.10
N LEU A 185 -33.20 0.25 16.37
CA LEU A 185 -32.55 0.26 17.69
C LEU A 185 -32.13 1.67 18.12
N TYR A 186 -31.44 2.43 17.25
CA TYR A 186 -31.02 3.80 17.58
C TYR A 186 -32.21 4.75 17.70
N SER A 187 -33.28 4.57 16.89
CA SER A 187 -34.50 5.37 17.04
C SER A 187 -35.16 5.11 18.39
N PHE A 188 -35.21 3.84 18.83
CA PHE A 188 -35.77 3.45 20.13
C PHE A 188 -34.91 3.98 21.30
N MET A 189 -33.58 3.88 21.19
CA MET A 189 -32.66 4.46 22.16
C MET A 189 -32.81 5.99 22.24
N LEU A 190 -32.80 6.68 21.10
CA LEU A 190 -32.98 8.13 21.02
C LEU A 190 -34.28 8.56 21.70
N LEU A 191 -35.39 7.89 21.41
CA LEU A 191 -36.68 8.16 22.05
C LEU A 191 -36.61 7.98 23.57
N SER A 192 -35.92 6.95 24.05
CA SER A 192 -35.73 6.70 25.48
C SER A 192 -34.94 7.83 26.17
N PHE A 193 -33.92 8.37 25.50
CA PHE A 193 -33.08 9.45 26.05
C PHE A 193 -33.72 10.84 25.99
N VAL A 194 -34.70 11.07 25.10
CA VAL A 194 -35.46 12.34 25.06
C VAL A 194 -36.25 12.57 26.35
N PHE A 195 -36.60 11.52 27.08
CA PHE A 195 -37.31 11.60 28.37
C PHE A 195 -36.37 11.61 29.59
N VAL A 196 -35.06 11.49 29.38
CA VAL A 196 -34.05 11.45 30.44
C VAL A 196 -33.34 12.82 30.53
N ASP A 197 -32.88 13.14 31.74
CA ASP A 197 -32.27 14.39 32.18
C ASP A 197 -31.45 15.18 31.13
N VAL A 198 -31.55 16.51 31.19
CA VAL A 198 -30.99 17.49 30.24
C VAL A 198 -29.46 17.39 30.10
N ASN A 199 -28.77 16.77 31.07
CA ASN A 199 -27.32 16.64 31.08
C ASN A 199 -26.73 15.64 30.05
N GLN A 200 -27.54 14.98 29.23
CA GLN A 200 -27.08 13.95 28.28
C GLN A 200 -27.14 14.34 26.78
N PHE A 201 -27.13 15.63 26.45
CA PHE A 201 -27.16 16.11 25.06
C PHE A 201 -26.11 15.48 24.12
N TYR A 202 -24.94 15.12 24.63
CA TYR A 202 -23.89 14.48 23.82
C TYR A 202 -24.30 13.09 23.29
N LEU A 203 -25.08 12.33 24.07
CA LEU A 203 -25.60 11.02 23.65
C LEU A 203 -26.68 11.18 22.57
N ILE A 204 -27.55 12.18 22.72
CA ILE A 204 -28.56 12.52 21.71
C ILE A 204 -27.87 12.86 20.37
N GLY A 205 -26.84 13.72 20.40
CA GLY A 205 -26.05 14.04 19.21
C GLY A 205 -25.42 12.81 18.58
N LEU A 206 -24.86 11.91 19.39
CA LEU A 206 -24.27 10.66 18.93
C LEU A 206 -25.29 9.76 18.21
N PHE A 207 -26.46 9.52 18.80
CA PHE A 207 -27.51 8.70 18.18
C PHE A 207 -28.05 9.31 16.89
N ILE A 208 -28.12 10.63 16.77
CA ILE A 208 -28.49 11.31 15.52
C ILE A 208 -27.45 11.00 14.42
N VAL A 209 -26.15 11.08 14.74
CA VAL A 209 -25.08 10.74 13.80
C VAL A 209 -25.18 9.27 13.37
N GLU A 210 -25.41 8.35 14.30
CA GLU A 210 -25.60 6.92 14.00
C GLU A 210 -26.82 6.65 13.11
N LEU A 211 -27.93 7.37 13.32
CA LEU A 211 -29.10 7.29 12.45
C LEU A 211 -28.78 7.77 11.03
N VAL A 212 -27.99 8.83 10.88
CA VAL A 212 -27.50 9.29 9.57
C VAL A 212 -26.67 8.19 8.90
N PHE A 213 -25.77 7.54 9.64
CA PHE A 213 -24.99 6.41 9.11
C PHE A 213 -25.88 5.24 8.68
N CYS A 214 -26.96 4.95 9.43
CA CYS A 214 -27.95 3.95 9.04
C CYS A 214 -28.68 4.32 7.75
N LEU A 215 -29.03 5.60 7.53
CA LEU A 215 -29.61 6.05 6.26
C LEU A 215 -28.64 5.88 5.09
N PHE A 216 -27.37 6.24 5.28
CA PHE A 216 -26.34 6.00 4.26
C PHE A 216 -26.16 4.50 3.98
N LEU A 217 -26.12 3.66 5.02
CA LEU A 217 -26.04 2.20 4.90
C LEU A 217 -27.23 1.62 4.13
N PHE A 218 -28.44 2.13 4.39
CA PHE A 218 -29.64 1.72 3.67
C PHE A 218 -29.55 2.06 2.19
N VAL A 219 -29.26 3.33 1.86
CA VAL A 219 -29.15 3.81 0.47
C VAL A 219 -28.09 3.03 -0.29
N THR A 220 -26.90 2.85 0.30
CA THR A 220 -25.79 2.13 -0.30
C THR A 220 -26.05 0.62 -0.45
N GLY A 221 -26.80 0.02 0.48
CA GLY A 221 -27.34 -1.34 0.34
C GLY A 221 -28.29 -1.47 -0.85
N VAL A 222 -29.15 -0.47 -1.10
CA VAL A 222 -29.99 -0.41 -2.31
C VAL A 222 -29.12 -0.28 -3.58
N PHE A 223 -28.05 0.51 -3.57
CA PHE A 223 -27.10 0.56 -4.69
C PHE A 223 -26.45 -0.81 -4.97
N ALA A 224 -26.11 -1.58 -3.92
CA ALA A 224 -25.63 -2.95 -4.05
C ALA A 224 -26.67 -3.88 -4.71
N LEU A 225 -27.94 -3.81 -4.28
CA LEU A 225 -29.06 -4.56 -4.87
C LEU A 225 -29.25 -4.24 -6.36
N LEU A 226 -29.21 -2.95 -6.71
CA LEU A 226 -29.37 -2.47 -8.07
C LEU A 226 -28.13 -2.70 -8.94
N ARG A 227 -27.01 -3.15 -8.35
CA ARG A 227 -25.71 -3.35 -9.02
C ARG A 227 -25.24 -2.07 -9.73
N ARG A 228 -25.52 -0.91 -9.14
CA ARG A 228 -25.14 0.41 -9.68
C ARG A 228 -24.01 0.99 -8.86
N ARG A 229 -23.00 1.55 -9.53
CA ARG A 229 -21.92 2.35 -8.93
C ARG A 229 -21.28 1.67 -7.71
N TRP A 230 -20.42 0.68 -7.98
CA TRP A 230 -19.72 -0.13 -6.97
C TRP A 230 -19.13 0.66 -5.79
N GLY A 231 -18.55 1.83 -6.05
CA GLY A 231 -17.95 2.67 -5.00
C GLY A 231 -18.92 3.07 -3.89
N PHE A 232 -20.18 3.34 -4.20
CA PHE A 232 -21.18 3.66 -3.17
C PHE A 232 -21.54 2.45 -2.31
N ALA A 233 -21.64 1.26 -2.91
CA ALA A 233 -21.90 0.03 -2.16
C ALA A 233 -20.75 -0.30 -1.19
N VAL A 234 -19.51 -0.08 -1.62
CA VAL A 234 -18.32 -0.24 -0.76
C VAL A 234 -18.33 0.78 0.36
N LEU A 235 -18.56 2.06 0.05
CA LEU A 235 -18.60 3.13 1.05
C LEU A 235 -19.63 2.83 2.15
N GLY A 236 -20.80 2.35 1.75
CA GLY A 236 -21.84 1.88 2.67
C GLY A 236 -21.37 0.82 3.63
N SER A 237 -20.73 -0.22 3.09
CA SER A 237 -20.24 -1.33 3.90
C SER A 237 -19.13 -0.89 4.87
N ILE A 238 -18.28 0.06 4.46
CA ILE A 238 -17.27 0.68 5.33
C ILE A 238 -17.94 1.49 6.43
N LEU A 239 -18.90 2.37 6.11
CA LEU A 239 -19.64 3.13 7.11
C LEU A 239 -20.38 2.22 8.10
N GLY A 240 -20.91 1.10 7.62
CA GLY A 240 -21.52 0.08 8.46
C GLY A 240 -20.56 -0.63 9.43
N LEU A 241 -19.24 -0.51 9.26
CA LEU A 241 -18.23 -0.98 10.23
C LEU A 241 -18.02 0.03 11.36
N PHE A 242 -18.38 1.30 11.13
CA PHE A 242 -18.28 2.39 12.09
C PHE A 242 -19.54 2.59 12.93
N LEU A 243 -20.59 1.81 12.69
CA LEU A 243 -21.78 1.84 13.52
C LEU A 243 -21.42 1.38 14.94
N LEU A 244 -21.77 2.20 15.93
CA LEU A 244 -21.49 1.88 17.32
C LEU A 244 -22.28 0.64 17.74
N PRO A 245 -21.62 -0.47 18.07
CA PRO A 245 -22.32 -1.72 18.31
C PRO A 245 -23.16 -1.60 19.58
N VAL A 246 -24.48 -1.56 19.44
CA VAL A 246 -25.37 -2.04 20.52
C VAL A 246 -25.15 -3.55 20.68
N PHE A 247 -24.89 -4.23 19.56
CA PHE A 247 -24.48 -5.63 19.46
C PHE A 247 -23.34 -5.76 18.44
N TYR A 248 -22.49 -6.79 18.59
CA TYR A 248 -21.37 -7.02 17.66
C TYR A 248 -21.80 -7.54 16.26
N VAL A 249 -23.02 -8.05 16.15
CA VAL A 249 -23.54 -8.71 14.95
C VAL A 249 -23.61 -7.76 13.73
N PRO A 250 -24.14 -6.53 13.84
CA PRO A 250 -24.12 -5.53 12.76
C PRO A 250 -22.79 -5.30 12.05
N ASN A 251 -21.68 -5.25 12.80
CA ASN A 251 -20.38 -4.94 12.22
C ASN A 251 -19.82 -6.13 11.44
N ILE A 252 -20.05 -7.35 11.94
CA ILE A 252 -19.73 -8.58 11.21
C ILE A 252 -20.56 -8.66 9.93
N ILE A 253 -21.84 -8.29 10.01
CA ILE A 253 -22.74 -8.24 8.86
C ILE A 253 -22.21 -7.26 7.79
N SER A 254 -21.83 -6.04 8.19
CA SER A 254 -21.24 -5.04 7.29
C SER A 254 -19.91 -5.52 6.69
N PHE A 255 -19.10 -6.24 7.47
CA PHE A 255 -17.84 -6.82 7.00
C PHE A 255 -18.07 -7.90 5.92
N VAL A 256 -19.00 -8.83 6.16
CA VAL A 256 -19.38 -9.85 5.17
C VAL A 256 -19.93 -9.17 3.91
N GLY A 257 -20.76 -8.15 4.06
CA GLY A 257 -21.25 -7.33 2.94
C GLY A 257 -20.11 -6.71 2.12
N LEU A 258 -19.12 -6.12 2.79
CA LEU A 258 -17.93 -5.54 2.16
C LEU A 258 -17.18 -6.57 1.32
N VAL A 259 -16.88 -7.74 1.90
CA VAL A 259 -16.14 -8.82 1.20
C VAL A 259 -16.91 -9.26 -0.05
N LEU A 260 -18.23 -9.47 0.06
CA LEU A 260 -19.06 -9.87 -1.08
C LEU A 260 -19.09 -8.81 -2.18
N ILE A 261 -19.19 -7.52 -1.84
CA ILE A 261 -19.21 -6.41 -2.81
C ILE A 261 -17.87 -6.26 -3.51
N VAL A 262 -16.77 -6.37 -2.77
CA VAL A 262 -15.41 -6.31 -3.32
C VAL A 262 -15.20 -7.47 -4.31
N PHE A 263 -15.58 -8.68 -3.91
CA PHE A 263 -15.40 -9.87 -4.75
C PHE A 263 -16.27 -9.86 -6.01
N SER A 264 -17.41 -9.19 -5.97
CA SER A 264 -18.35 -9.09 -7.09
C SER A 264 -18.25 -7.79 -7.89
N ARG A 265 -17.17 -7.02 -7.73
CA ARG A 265 -16.95 -5.71 -8.40
C ARG A 265 -17.27 -5.71 -9.90
N PHE A 266 -16.80 -6.71 -10.63
CA PHE A 266 -16.96 -6.80 -12.09
C PHE A 266 -18.42 -7.02 -12.56
N VAL A 267 -19.33 -7.29 -11.63
CA VAL A 267 -20.77 -7.43 -11.89
C VAL A 267 -21.47 -6.06 -11.88
N PHE A 268 -20.91 -5.07 -11.19
CA PHE A 268 -21.50 -3.75 -11.09
C PHE A 268 -21.41 -3.00 -12.41
N LYS A 269 -22.49 -2.28 -12.73
CA LYS A 269 -22.50 -1.33 -13.86
C LYS A 269 -21.69 -0.10 -13.47
N LYS A 270 -20.86 0.37 -14.40
CA LYS A 270 -20.08 1.61 -14.28
C LYS A 270 -20.97 2.81 -14.00
#